data_AF-A0A7S1D6G1-F1
#
_entry.id   AF-A0A7S1D6G1-F1
#
_cell.length_a   1.000
_cell.length_b   1.000
_cell.length_c   1.000
_cell.angle_alpha   90.00
_cell.angle_beta   90.00
_cell.angle_gamma   90.00
#
_symmetry.space_group_name_H-M   'P 1'
#
loop_
_entity.id
_entity.type
_entity.pdbx_description
1 polymer ?
#
loop_
_entity_poly.entity_id
_entity_poly.type
_entity_poly.pdbx_seq_one_letter_code
_entity_poly.pdbx_strand_id
1 'polypeptide(L)'
;DTTPSLQLQQQQQQHHVIPEYYRKSFHAYDDGNLCWDAALEAEIASAAVGARNFPKYGVFGENAFRDAFDNTVASILLQQQQQQQSNNNNSDDDGDGAILVDLGCGVGTSTRRLAEQYPKASS
;
A
#
# COMPACT_ATOMS: atom_id res chain seq x y z
N ASP A 1 33.91 -3.00 -3.66
CA ASP A 1 32.98 -1.92 -3.28
C ASP A 1 32.09 -1.56 -4.45
N THR A 2 30.91 -2.17 -4.51
CA THR A 2 29.90 -1.91 -5.55
C THR A 2 28.55 -1.80 -4.87
N THR A 3 28.33 -0.68 -4.19
CA THR A 3 26.99 -0.29 -3.76
C THR A 3 26.26 0.22 -5.01
N PRO A 4 25.16 -0.40 -5.46
CA PRO A 4 24.41 0.12 -6.59
C PRO A 4 23.78 1.45 -6.15
N SER A 5 24.18 2.55 -6.77
CA SER A 5 23.46 3.82 -6.65
C SER A 5 22.08 3.64 -7.25
N LEU A 6 21.04 3.65 -6.41
CA LEU A 6 19.65 3.77 -6.85
C LEU A 6 19.48 5.13 -7.54
N GLN A 7 19.71 5.16 -8.85
CA GLN A 7 19.35 6.31 -9.67
C GLN A 7 17.84 6.28 -9.87
N LEU A 8 17.12 7.11 -9.10
CA LEU A 8 15.73 7.43 -9.37
C LEU A 8 15.68 8.08 -10.76
N GLN A 9 15.22 7.31 -11.76
CA GLN A 9 14.89 7.85 -13.07
C GLN A 9 13.82 8.94 -12.86
N GLN A 10 14.19 10.20 -13.08
CA GLN A 10 13.21 11.29 -13.13
C GLN A 10 12.35 11.07 -14.38
N GLN A 11 11.22 10.38 -14.21
CA GLN A 11 10.18 10.34 -15.23
C GLN A 11 9.70 11.78 -15.48
N GLN A 12 9.47 12.12 -16.75
CA GLN A 12 8.96 13.44 -17.15
C GLN A 12 7.68 13.74 -16.36
N GLN A 13 7.75 14.72 -15.46
CA GLN A 13 6.61 15.13 -14.65
C GLN A 13 5.59 15.77 -15.58
N GLN A 14 4.54 15.04 -15.93
CA GLN A 14 3.32 15.69 -16.39
C GLN A 14 2.86 16.63 -15.29
N HIS A 15 2.72 17.92 -15.59
CA HIS A 15 2.24 18.94 -14.67
C HIS A 15 0.81 18.63 -14.23
N HIS A 16 0.67 17.83 -13.18
CA HIS A 16 -0.60 17.56 -12.54
C HIS A 16 -0.90 18.69 -11.55
N VAL A 17 -2.05 19.32 -11.72
CA VAL A 17 -2.56 20.29 -10.74
C VAL A 17 -3.02 19.51 -9.52
N ILE A 18 -2.21 19.50 -8.47
CA ILE A 18 -2.60 18.92 -7.18
C ILE A 18 -3.79 19.71 -6.62
N PRO A 19 -4.91 19.05 -6.25
CA PRO A 19 -6.05 19.71 -5.63
C PRO A 19 -5.66 20.53 -4.40
N GLU A 20 -6.22 21.72 -4.28
CA GLU A 20 -5.91 22.66 -3.18
C GLU A 20 -6.13 22.06 -1.79
N TYR A 21 -7.05 21.09 -1.67
CA TYR A 21 -7.30 20.35 -0.44
C TYR A 21 -6.03 19.75 0.18
N TYR A 22 -5.07 19.28 -0.63
CA TYR A 22 -3.83 18.67 -0.12
C TYR A 22 -2.80 19.67 0.40
N ARG A 23 -2.97 20.97 0.12
CA ARG A 23 -2.08 22.05 0.58
C ARG A 23 -2.66 22.86 1.74
N LYS A 24 -3.86 22.53 2.19
CA LYS A 24 -4.45 23.15 3.37
C LYS A 24 -3.89 22.50 4.62
N SER A 25 -3.68 23.31 5.65
CA SER A 25 -3.35 22.82 6.99
C SER A 25 -4.32 21.72 7.41
N PHE A 26 -3.76 20.63 7.93
CA PHE A 26 -4.49 19.44 8.34
C PHE A 26 -3.77 18.77 9.51
N HIS A 27 -4.54 18.34 10.52
CA HIS A 27 -4.01 17.91 11.82
C HIS A 27 -3.09 18.94 12.47
N ALA A 28 -1.78 18.70 12.48
CA ALA A 28 -0.76 19.53 13.10
C ALA A 28 0.23 20.11 12.08
N TYR A 29 -0.01 19.92 10.77
CA TYR A 29 0.90 20.34 9.72
C TYR A 29 0.40 21.63 9.06
N ASP A 30 1.17 22.71 9.18
CA ASP A 30 0.84 24.03 8.63
C ASP A 30 0.77 24.00 7.09
N ASP A 31 1.68 23.26 6.45
CA ASP A 31 1.76 23.09 4.99
C ASP A 31 0.86 21.97 4.45
N GLY A 32 0.02 21.38 5.31
CA GLY A 32 -0.83 20.23 4.97
C GLY A 32 -0.08 18.90 4.86
N ASN A 33 -0.71 17.92 4.21
CA ASN A 33 -0.28 16.51 4.26
C ASN A 33 0.85 16.16 3.28
N LEU A 34 1.26 17.11 2.44
CA LEU A 34 2.32 16.92 1.44
C LEU A 34 3.67 17.48 1.90
N CYS A 35 3.86 17.64 3.22
CA CYS A 35 5.12 18.08 3.83
C CYS A 35 5.97 16.91 4.34
N TRP A 36 7.25 17.19 4.60
CA TRP A 36 8.19 16.18 5.10
C TRP A 36 7.85 15.68 6.50
N ASP A 37 7.32 16.53 7.37
CA ASP A 37 6.95 16.15 8.73
C ASP A 37 5.82 15.12 8.70
N ALA A 38 4.79 15.35 7.88
CA ALA A 38 3.70 14.41 7.68
C ALA A 38 4.19 13.05 7.14
N ALA A 39 5.17 13.06 6.22
CA ALA A 39 5.77 11.84 5.69
C ALA A 39 6.58 11.09 6.76
N LEU A 40 7.33 11.80 7.60
CA LEU A 40 8.16 11.22 8.66
C LEU A 40 7.30 10.62 9.78
N GLU A 41 6.20 11.30 10.15
CA GLU A 41 5.36 10.91 11.27
C GLU A 41 4.29 9.86 10.92
N ALA A 42 4.05 9.58 9.64
CA ALA A 42 2.99 8.68 9.20
C ALA A 42 3.04 7.29 9.86
N GLU A 43 4.22 6.64 9.91
CA GLU A 43 4.35 5.28 10.44
C GLU A 43 4.15 5.24 11.97
N ILE A 44 4.69 6.22 12.70
CA ILE A 44 4.53 6.29 14.16
C ILE A 44 3.10 6.68 14.55
N ALA A 45 2.45 7.56 13.79
CA ALA A 45 1.03 7.89 13.97
C ALA A 45 0.15 6.65 13.77
N SER A 46 0.44 5.85 12.74
CA SER A 46 -0.26 4.58 12.50
C SER A 46 -0.03 3.59 13.64
N ALA A 47 1.22 3.43 14.09
CA ALA A 47 1.55 2.58 15.24
C ALA A 47 0.80 2.98 16.53
N ALA A 48 0.67 4.29 16.80
CA ALA A 48 -0.09 4.79 17.94
C ALA A 48 -1.60 4.50 17.83
N VAL A 49 -2.17 4.65 16.62
CA VAL A 49 -3.57 4.26 16.35
C VAL A 49 -3.77 2.76 16.56
N GLY A 50 -2.87 1.94 16.04
CA GLY A 50 -2.88 0.49 16.20
C GLY A 50 -2.83 0.08 17.67
N ALA A 51 -1.89 0.61 18.44
CA ALA A 51 -1.75 0.31 19.86
C ALA A 51 -2.99 0.71 20.68
N ARG A 52 -3.62 1.85 20.34
CA ARG A 52 -4.85 2.31 20.99
C ARG A 52 -6.06 1.44 20.65
N ASN A 53 -6.26 1.12 19.36
CA ASN A 53 -7.46 0.43 18.88
C ASN A 53 -7.38 -1.09 19.10
N PHE A 54 -6.18 -1.64 19.17
CA PHE A 54 -5.93 -3.06 19.39
C PHE A 54 -5.09 -3.29 20.66
N PRO A 55 -5.62 -2.93 21.84
CA PRO A 55 -4.84 -2.92 23.09
C PRO A 55 -4.30 -4.30 23.47
N LYS A 56 -4.97 -5.38 23.05
CA LYS A 56 -4.51 -6.76 23.22
C LYS A 56 -3.12 -7.00 22.58
N TYR A 57 -2.81 -6.32 21.48
CA TYR A 57 -1.55 -6.48 20.75
C TYR A 57 -0.52 -5.39 21.09
N GLY A 58 -0.88 -4.37 21.87
CA GLY A 58 0.03 -3.32 22.33
C GLY A 58 0.78 -2.66 21.17
N VAL A 59 2.11 -2.61 21.25
CA VAL A 59 2.97 -2.04 20.18
C VAL A 59 2.83 -2.76 18.82
N PHE A 60 2.26 -3.97 18.80
CA PHE A 60 1.97 -4.74 17.58
C PHE A 60 0.55 -4.54 17.05
N GLY A 61 -0.24 -3.63 17.63
CA GLY A 61 -1.62 -3.39 17.21
C GLY A 61 -1.75 -2.99 15.74
N GLU A 62 -0.79 -2.24 15.22
CA GLU A 62 -0.74 -1.88 13.81
C GLU A 62 -0.52 -3.09 12.90
N ASN A 63 0.40 -3.99 13.29
CA ASN A 63 0.63 -5.23 12.54
C ASN A 63 -0.63 -6.09 12.55
N ALA A 64 -1.29 -6.24 13.69
CA ALA A 64 -2.53 -7.02 13.78
C ALA A 64 -3.64 -6.46 12.87
N PHE A 65 -3.77 -5.14 12.78
CA PHE A 65 -4.71 -4.50 11.85
C PHE A 65 -4.36 -4.81 10.40
N ARG A 66 -3.11 -4.60 10.01
CA ARG A 66 -2.65 -4.82 8.63
C ARG A 66 -2.69 -6.28 8.22
N ASP A 67 -2.33 -7.20 9.11
CA ASP A 67 -2.42 -8.64 8.87
C ASP A 67 -3.88 -9.05 8.62
N ALA A 68 -4.84 -8.50 9.36
CA ALA A 68 -6.26 -8.78 9.14
C ALA A 68 -6.75 -8.25 7.78
N PHE A 69 -6.29 -7.06 7.37
CA PHE A 69 -6.57 -6.51 6.05
C PHE A 69 -5.99 -7.39 4.93
N ASP A 70 -4.71 -7.75 5.03
CA ASP A 70 -4.01 -8.55 4.03
C ASP A 70 -4.63 -9.94 3.87
N ASN A 71 -4.96 -10.60 4.99
CA ASN A 71 -5.66 -11.89 4.98
C ASN A 71 -7.03 -11.78 4.29
N THR A 72 -7.73 -10.67 4.49
CA THR A 72 -9.02 -10.41 3.85
C THR A 72 -8.85 -10.24 2.34
N VAL A 73 -7.88 -9.44 1.90
CA VAL A 73 -7.57 -9.25 0.47
C VAL A 73 -7.23 -10.59 -0.18
N ALA A 74 -6.33 -11.38 0.44
CA ALA A 74 -5.97 -12.70 -0.06
C ALA A 74 -7.19 -13.62 -0.19
N SER A 75 -8.10 -13.61 0.81
CA SER A 75 -9.32 -14.42 0.77
C SER A 75 -10.26 -14.04 -0.38
N ILE A 76 -10.41 -12.74 -0.66
CA ILE A 76 -11.26 -12.25 -1.75
C ILE A 76 -10.66 -12.64 -3.11
N LEU A 77 -9.34 -12.49 -3.28
CA LEU A 77 -8.66 -12.87 -4.52
C LEU A 77 -8.76 -14.37 -4.79
N LEU A 78 -8.58 -15.22 -3.76
CA LEU A 78 -8.76 -16.66 -3.88
C LEU A 78 -10.21 -17.03 -4.26
N GLN A 79 -11.20 -16.36 -3.67
CA GLN A 79 -12.61 -16.59 -3.99
C GLN A 79 -12.91 -16.21 -5.44
N GLN A 80 -12.38 -15.09 -5.94
CA GLN A 80 -12.55 -14.66 -7.32
C GLN A 80 -11.88 -15.63 -8.30
N GLN A 81 -10.67 -16.10 -7.99
CA GLN A 81 -9.97 -17.08 -8.83
C GLN A 81 -10.77 -18.38 -8.96
N GLN A 82 -11.32 -18.89 -7.85
CA GLN A 82 -12.14 -20.10 -7.86
C GLN A 82 -13.41 -19.94 -8.70
N GLN A 83 -14.07 -18.78 -8.65
CA GLN A 83 -15.25 -18.50 -9.47
C GLN A 83 -14.92 -18.39 -10.97
N GLN A 84 -13.76 -17.85 -11.31
CA GLN A 84 -13.31 -17.77 -12.72
C GLN A 84 -12.97 -19.15 -13.26
N GLN A 85 -12.29 -19.99 -12.48
CA GLN A 85 -11.98 -21.38 -12.87
C GLN A 85 -13.23 -22.26 -13.00
N SER A 86 -14.25 -22.07 -12.18
CA SER A 86 -15.51 -22.82 -12.33
C SER A 86 -16.30 -22.46 -13.60
N ASN A 87 -16.03 -21.29 -14.18
CA ASN A 87 -16.73 -20.79 -15.38
C ASN A 87 -15.94 -21.01 -16.67
N ASN A 88 -14.66 -21.41 -16.60
CA ASN A 88 -13.80 -21.65 -17.75
C ASN A 88 -13.43 -23.14 -17.84
N ASN A 89 -14.01 -23.87 -18.79
CA ASN A 89 -13.66 -25.28 -19.07
C ASN A 89 -12.37 -25.46 -19.89
N ASN A 90 -11.66 -24.36 -20.22
CA ASN A 90 -10.39 -24.41 -20.94
C ASN A 90 -9.23 -24.22 -19.95
N SER A 91 -8.42 -25.26 -19.81
CA SER A 91 -7.26 -25.35 -18.92
C SER A 91 -5.99 -24.66 -19.43
N ASP A 92 -6.04 -24.03 -20.60
CA ASP A 92 -4.85 -23.61 -21.35
C ASP A 92 -4.60 -22.09 -21.31
N ASP A 93 -5.42 -21.34 -20.55
CA ASP A 93 -5.20 -19.92 -20.30
C ASP A 93 -4.22 -19.77 -19.14
N ASP A 94 -2.93 -19.73 -19.45
CA ASP A 94 -1.86 -19.30 -18.55
C ASP A 94 -2.02 -17.78 -18.36
N GLY A 95 -3.08 -17.41 -17.63
CA GLY A 95 -3.73 -16.11 -17.72
C GLY A 95 -2.76 -14.93 -17.57
N ASP A 96 -3.00 -13.88 -18.36
CA ASP A 96 -2.35 -12.59 -18.23
C ASP A 96 -2.36 -12.19 -16.74
N GLY A 97 -1.18 -12.08 -16.14
CA GLY A 97 -1.04 -11.84 -14.70
C GLY A 97 -1.86 -10.64 -14.21
N ALA A 98 -2.20 -10.63 -12.92
CA ALA A 98 -2.99 -9.54 -12.35
C ALA A 98 -2.14 -8.28 -12.07
N ILE A 99 -2.72 -7.10 -12.28
CA ILE A 99 -2.16 -5.81 -11.86
C ILE A 99 -2.78 -5.41 -10.52
N LEU A 100 -1.93 -5.10 -9.54
CA LEU A 100 -2.36 -4.59 -8.23
C LEU A 100 -2.09 -3.08 -8.14
N VAL A 101 -3.11 -2.32 -7.74
CA VAL A 101 -3.03 -0.86 -7.61
C VAL A 101 -3.42 -0.45 -6.19
N ASP A 102 -2.48 0.19 -5.47
CA ASP A 102 -2.70 0.74 -4.13
C ASP A 102 -3.10 2.22 -4.22
N LEU A 103 -4.40 2.48 -4.23
CA LEU A 103 -4.95 3.83 -4.32
C LEU A 103 -4.86 4.55 -2.98
N GLY A 104 -4.13 5.67 -2.95
CA GLY A 104 -3.90 6.40 -1.70
C GLY A 104 -2.85 5.73 -0.81
N CYS A 105 -1.79 5.20 -1.41
CA CYS A 105 -0.72 4.45 -0.74
C CYS A 105 0.05 5.22 0.35
N GLY A 106 -0.08 6.55 0.41
CA GLY A 106 0.59 7.39 1.41
C GLY A 106 2.11 7.21 1.36
N VAL A 107 2.71 6.84 2.49
CA VAL A 107 4.15 6.51 2.59
C VAL A 107 4.51 5.09 2.12
N GLY A 108 3.56 4.38 1.51
CA GLY A 108 3.77 3.08 0.86
C GLY A 108 3.79 1.87 1.80
N THR A 109 3.30 1.99 3.04
CA THR A 109 3.29 0.86 4.00
C THR A 109 2.50 -0.33 3.48
N SER A 110 1.30 -0.10 2.94
CA SER A 110 0.48 -1.15 2.32
C SER A 110 1.11 -1.66 1.02
N THR A 111 1.63 -0.76 0.18
CA THR A 111 2.31 -1.12 -1.07
C THR A 111 3.48 -2.09 -0.86
N ARG A 112 4.33 -1.84 0.15
CA ARG A 112 5.46 -2.74 0.48
C ARG A 112 4.97 -4.13 0.89
N ARG A 113 3.92 -4.19 1.72
CA ARG A 113 3.33 -5.47 2.16
C ARG A 113 2.70 -6.25 1.01
N LEU A 114 2.03 -5.55 0.07
CA LEU A 114 1.51 -6.16 -1.15
C LEU A 114 2.66 -6.72 -2.01
N ALA A 115 3.75 -5.97 -2.19
CA ALA A 115 4.91 -6.46 -2.94
C ALA A 115 5.56 -7.70 -2.29
N GLU A 116 5.62 -7.76 -0.96
CA GLU A 116 6.10 -8.93 -0.21
C GLU A 116 5.19 -10.16 -0.39
N GLN A 117 3.88 -9.96 -0.41
CA GLN A 117 2.89 -11.04 -0.57
C GLN A 117 2.77 -11.55 -2.01
N TYR A 118 3.00 -10.67 -2.98
CA TYR A 118 2.87 -10.95 -4.40
C TYR A 118 4.19 -10.66 -5.13
N PRO A 119 5.26 -11.43 -4.87
CA PRO A 119 6.61 -11.15 -5.40
C PRO A 119 6.73 -11.31 -6.92
N LYS A 120 5.69 -11.86 -7.57
CA LYS A 120 5.60 -11.96 -9.03
C LYS A 120 4.95 -10.73 -9.67
N ALA A 121 4.36 -9.83 -8.88
CA ALA A 121 3.86 -8.56 -9.40
C ALA A 121 5.06 -7.66 -9.75
N SER A 122 5.16 -7.22 -11.00
CA SER A 122 6.17 -6.27 -11.44
C SER A 122 5.77 -4.84 -11.06
N SER A 123 6.74 -4.04 -10.59
CA SER A 123 6.62 -2.59 -10.37
C SER A 123 6.90 -1.78 -11.62
#